data_AF-A0AAE6BL37-F1
#
_entry.id   AF-A0AAE6BL37-F1
#
_cell.length_a   1.000
_cell.length_b   1.000
_cell.length_c   1.000
_cell.angle_alpha   90.00
_cell.angle_beta   90.00
_cell.angle_gamma   90.00
#
_symmetry.space_group_name_H-M   'P 1'
#
loop_
_entity.id
_entity.type
_entity.pdbx_description
1 polymer ?
#
loop_
_entity_poly.entity_id
_entity_poly.type
_entity_poly.pdbx_seq_one_letter_code
_entity_poly.pdbx_strand_id
1 'polypeptide(L)'
;MKARDFITDVMHSVAFLSRLPVPSRFFKNADGVSMRRTARAFPAAGLLIALPAAFLVVIFAAFDASPQLTGWLAIALTALLTGALHEDGLADMADGFGAGKDKARTFEIMKDSRIGSYGTIAMVLSFALRATALASLIETLPAKTAAAGLIAALVLSRALMVWHWQALPAAKTSGIAAGAGQPGDSERNIALAIGLLVFILFTLHALPILSIALVLAAAILATVLFGRLCDRKIGGHTGDTIGACQQITEIGTLVALALAA
;
A
#
# COMPACT_ATOMS: atom_id res chain seq x y z
N MET A 1 2.32 -15.99 -20.08
CA MET A 1 3.37 -15.67 -19.08
C MET A 1 3.83 -16.98 -18.46
N LYS A 2 5.13 -17.29 -18.43
CA LYS A 2 5.59 -18.52 -17.77
C LYS A 2 5.50 -18.34 -16.25
N ALA A 3 5.00 -19.34 -15.52
CA ALA A 3 4.79 -19.24 -14.07
C ALA A 3 6.09 -18.90 -13.30
N ARG A 4 7.22 -19.45 -13.74
CA ARG A 4 8.56 -19.17 -13.19
C ARG A 4 8.92 -17.68 -13.26
N ASP A 5 8.54 -16.99 -14.34
CA ASP A 5 8.86 -15.59 -14.54
C ASP A 5 8.08 -14.70 -13.57
N PHE A 6 6.82 -15.07 -13.28
CA PHE A 6 5.97 -14.37 -12.33
C PHE A 6 6.43 -14.58 -10.88
N ILE A 7 6.85 -15.79 -10.51
CA ILE A 7 7.42 -16.04 -9.17
C ILE A 7 8.65 -15.15 -8.93
N THR A 8 9.52 -15.00 -9.92
CA THR A 8 10.67 -14.07 -9.82
C THR A 8 10.19 -12.63 -9.60
N ASP A 9 9.16 -12.17 -10.32
CA ASP A 9 8.60 -10.83 -10.14
C ASP A 9 8.03 -10.62 -8.73
N VAL A 10 7.34 -11.64 -8.17
CA VAL A 10 6.84 -11.61 -6.79
C VAL A 10 8.01 -11.49 -5.80
N MET A 11 9.07 -12.28 -5.97
CA MET A 11 10.23 -12.24 -5.08
C MET A 11 10.99 -10.91 -5.16
N HIS A 12 11.14 -10.34 -6.36
CA HIS A 12 11.69 -8.98 -6.52
C HIS A 12 10.80 -7.92 -5.87
N SER A 13 9.48 -8.06 -6.00
CA SER A 13 8.52 -7.16 -5.36
C SER A 13 8.56 -7.26 -3.83
N VAL A 14 8.72 -8.46 -3.26
CA VAL A 14 8.92 -8.66 -1.81
C VAL A 14 10.22 -7.98 -1.36
N ALA A 15 11.31 -8.15 -2.09
CA ALA A 15 12.58 -7.50 -1.76
C ALA A 15 12.54 -5.97 -1.88
N PHE A 16 11.71 -5.44 -2.79
CA PHE A 16 11.54 -4.00 -2.97
C PHE A 16 10.62 -3.39 -1.91
N LEU A 17 9.47 -4.03 -1.64
CA LEU A 17 8.42 -3.48 -0.77
C LEU A 17 8.61 -3.85 0.71
N SER A 18 9.59 -4.70 1.05
CA SER A 18 9.79 -5.19 2.40
C SER A 18 11.25 -5.51 2.73
N ARG A 19 11.51 -5.69 4.03
CA ARG A 19 12.76 -6.17 4.60
C ARG A 19 12.79 -7.69 4.78
N LEU A 20 11.80 -8.42 4.22
CA LEU A 20 11.80 -9.88 4.26
C LEU A 20 12.98 -10.43 3.43
N PRO A 21 13.74 -11.40 3.96
CA PRO A 21 14.90 -11.93 3.26
C PRO A 21 14.46 -12.71 2.02
N VAL A 22 14.95 -12.30 0.84
CA VAL A 22 14.71 -12.99 -0.43
C VAL A 22 15.97 -13.72 -0.88
N PRO A 23 15.92 -15.04 -1.14
CA PRO A 23 17.09 -15.81 -1.53
C PRO A 23 17.80 -15.27 -2.78
N SER A 24 19.13 -15.20 -2.75
CA SER A 24 19.97 -14.64 -3.83
C SER A 24 19.75 -15.31 -5.19
N ARG A 25 19.24 -16.55 -5.23
CA ARG A 25 18.88 -17.28 -6.46
C ARG A 25 17.88 -16.51 -7.35
N PHE A 26 17.04 -15.66 -6.77
CA PHE A 26 16.08 -14.85 -7.53
C PHE A 26 16.73 -13.64 -8.22
N PHE A 27 17.99 -13.31 -7.89
CA PHE A 27 18.72 -12.17 -8.45
C PHE A 27 19.86 -12.58 -9.39
N LYS A 28 20.20 -13.88 -9.50
CA LYS A 28 21.35 -14.37 -10.28
C LYS A 28 21.32 -14.07 -11.78
N ASN A 29 20.15 -13.74 -12.34
CA ASN A 29 19.96 -13.30 -13.74
C ASN A 29 19.08 -12.04 -13.80
N ALA A 30 19.23 -11.12 -12.84
CA ALA A 30 18.40 -9.92 -12.77
C ALA A 30 18.68 -8.90 -13.89
N ASP A 31 19.75 -9.11 -14.67
CA ASP A 31 20.12 -8.29 -15.83
C ASP A 31 18.94 -8.25 -16.82
N GLY A 32 18.21 -7.13 -16.81
CA GLY A 32 17.04 -6.89 -17.67
C GLY A 32 15.66 -7.00 -16.99
N VAL A 33 15.56 -7.35 -15.70
CA VAL A 33 14.28 -7.26 -14.97
C VAL A 33 14.07 -5.82 -14.49
N SER A 34 13.33 -5.04 -15.26
CA SER A 34 13.00 -3.67 -14.90
C SER A 34 11.96 -3.60 -13.77
N MET A 35 12.09 -2.60 -12.89
CA MET A 35 11.11 -2.35 -11.83
C MET A 35 9.70 -2.21 -12.41
N ARG A 36 9.59 -1.57 -13.58
CA ARG A 36 8.38 -1.54 -14.43
C ARG A 36 7.69 -2.90 -14.50
N ARG A 37 8.40 -3.97 -14.86
CA ARG A 37 7.82 -5.31 -15.01
C ARG A 37 7.41 -5.90 -13.67
N THR A 38 8.21 -5.70 -12.62
CA THR A 38 7.95 -6.26 -11.29
C THR A 38 6.71 -5.67 -10.62
N ALA A 39 6.36 -4.42 -10.95
CA ALA A 39 5.17 -3.73 -10.41
C ALA A 39 3.87 -4.54 -10.55
N ARG A 40 3.73 -5.36 -11.59
CA ARG A 40 2.57 -6.24 -11.79
C ARG A 40 2.35 -7.25 -10.66
N ALA A 41 3.39 -7.56 -9.90
CA ALA A 41 3.39 -8.54 -8.82
C ALA A 41 3.33 -7.89 -7.42
N PHE A 42 3.24 -6.57 -7.32
CA PHE A 42 3.12 -5.85 -6.04
C PHE A 42 1.95 -6.33 -5.18
N PRO A 43 0.75 -6.62 -5.71
CA PRO A 43 -0.36 -7.14 -4.91
C PRO A 43 -0.06 -8.53 -4.33
N ALA A 44 0.60 -9.40 -5.11
CA ALA A 44 1.00 -10.72 -4.66
C ALA A 44 2.11 -10.66 -3.58
N ALA A 45 3.05 -9.71 -3.69
CA ALA A 45 3.99 -9.42 -2.61
C ALA A 45 3.26 -8.87 -1.37
N GLY A 46 2.27 -8.00 -1.55
CA GLY A 46 1.40 -7.49 -0.49
C GLY A 46 0.71 -8.61 0.30
N LEU A 47 0.29 -9.69 -0.38
CA LEU A 47 -0.26 -10.87 0.29
C LEU A 47 0.77 -11.50 1.23
N LEU A 48 1.99 -11.75 0.75
CA LEU A 48 3.06 -12.35 1.56
C LEU A 48 3.45 -11.45 2.75
N ILE A 49 3.49 -10.14 2.54
CA ILE A 49 3.81 -9.14 3.58
C ILE A 49 2.68 -9.06 4.64
N ALA A 50 1.43 -9.31 4.25
CA ALA A 50 0.28 -9.27 5.15
C ALA A 50 0.20 -10.49 6.10
N LEU A 51 0.71 -11.66 5.68
CA LEU A 51 0.55 -12.92 6.42
C LEU A 51 1.02 -12.85 7.88
N PRO A 52 2.19 -12.27 8.23
CA PRO A 52 2.61 -12.22 9.62
C PRO A 52 1.69 -11.37 10.51
N ALA A 53 1.21 -10.24 10.00
CA ALA A 53 0.28 -9.38 10.75
C ALA A 53 -1.11 -10.00 10.87
N ALA A 54 -1.59 -10.65 9.81
CA ALA A 54 -2.84 -11.42 9.84
C ALA A 54 -2.76 -12.60 10.83
N PHE A 55 -1.62 -13.29 10.87
CA PHE A 55 -1.37 -14.36 11.83
C PHE A 55 -1.34 -13.83 13.27
N LEU A 56 -0.69 -12.67 13.50
CA LEU A 56 -0.70 -11.99 14.80
C LEU A 56 -2.13 -11.74 15.28
N VAL A 57 -2.99 -11.20 14.42
CA VAL A 57 -4.41 -10.96 14.75
C VAL A 57 -5.10 -12.24 15.23
N VAL A 58 -4.94 -13.35 14.52
CA VAL A 58 -5.58 -14.63 14.88
C VAL A 58 -5.04 -15.19 16.19
N ILE A 59 -3.72 -15.13 16.40
CA ILE A 59 -3.10 -15.64 17.63
C ILE A 59 -3.49 -14.80 18.84
N PHE A 60 -3.46 -13.47 18.73
CA PHE A 60 -3.80 -12.58 19.84
C PHE A 60 -5.28 -12.72 20.23
N ALA A 61 -6.17 -12.90 19.26
CA ALA A 61 -7.56 -13.20 19.55
C ALA A 61 -7.74 -14.55 20.27
N ALA A 62 -6.90 -15.55 20.01
CA ALA A 62 -6.95 -16.84 20.73
C ALA A 62 -6.49 -16.74 22.21
N PHE A 63 -5.88 -15.62 22.59
CA PHE A 63 -5.51 -15.28 23.97
C PHE A 63 -6.39 -14.16 24.56
N ASP A 64 -7.54 -13.87 23.94
CA ASP A 64 -8.47 -12.81 24.36
C ASP A 64 -7.79 -11.43 24.55
N ALA A 65 -6.76 -11.15 23.74
CA ALA A 65 -6.06 -9.86 23.79
C ALA A 65 -6.98 -8.72 23.34
N SER A 66 -6.77 -7.52 23.91
CA SER A 66 -7.51 -6.31 23.53
C SER A 66 -7.47 -6.10 21.99
N PRO A 67 -8.63 -5.85 21.34
CA PRO A 67 -8.68 -5.51 19.92
C PRO A 67 -7.83 -4.30 19.57
N GLN A 68 -7.81 -3.29 20.44
CA GLN A 68 -7.02 -2.08 20.27
C GLN A 68 -5.53 -2.40 20.29
N LEU A 69 -5.05 -3.13 21.29
CA LEU A 69 -3.64 -3.56 21.36
C LEU A 69 -3.25 -4.38 20.12
N THR A 70 -4.11 -5.31 19.72
CA THR A 70 -3.88 -6.18 18.56
C THR A 70 -3.81 -5.37 17.26
N GLY A 71 -4.71 -4.41 17.07
CA GLY A 71 -4.71 -3.51 15.92
C GLY A 71 -3.41 -2.70 15.82
N TRP A 72 -2.96 -2.11 16.92
CA TRP A 72 -1.69 -1.36 16.97
C TRP A 72 -0.48 -2.25 16.67
N LEU A 73 -0.40 -3.43 17.29
CA LEU A 73 0.72 -4.35 17.07
C LEU A 73 0.76 -4.90 15.65
N ALA A 74 -0.39 -5.19 15.05
CA ALA A 74 -0.47 -5.65 13.66
C ALA A 74 0.02 -4.56 12.69
N ILE A 75 -0.41 -3.31 12.84
CA ILE A 75 0.04 -2.19 11.99
C ILE A 75 1.51 -1.82 12.25
N ALA A 76 1.98 -1.90 13.50
CA ALA A 76 3.40 -1.72 13.80
C ALA A 76 4.25 -2.80 13.13
N LEU A 77 3.79 -4.06 13.14
CA LEU A 77 4.47 -5.17 12.49
C LEU A 77 4.51 -4.98 10.96
N THR A 78 3.43 -4.53 10.32
CA THR A 78 3.46 -4.25 8.87
C THR A 78 4.47 -3.15 8.53
N ALA A 79 4.54 -2.08 9.33
CA ALA A 79 5.52 -1.01 9.14
C ALA A 79 6.97 -1.49 9.34
N LEU A 80 7.24 -2.35 10.32
CA LEU A 80 8.56 -2.95 10.52
C LEU A 80 8.96 -3.86 9.35
N LEU A 81 8.02 -4.67 8.86
CA LEU A 81 8.24 -5.58 7.73
C LEU A 81 8.47 -4.82 6.42
N THR A 82 7.75 -3.72 6.19
CA THR A 82 7.95 -2.87 5.00
C THR A 82 9.15 -1.94 5.14
N GLY A 83 9.71 -1.82 6.34
CA GLY A 83 10.76 -0.86 6.65
C GLY A 83 10.28 0.60 6.62
N ALA A 84 8.98 0.82 6.85
CA ALA A 84 8.30 2.11 6.79
C ALA A 84 8.40 2.81 5.42
N LEU A 85 8.64 2.07 4.33
CA LEU A 85 8.84 2.62 2.99
C LEU A 85 7.68 3.52 2.52
N HIS A 86 6.44 3.16 2.86
CA HIS A 86 5.26 3.84 2.34
C HIS A 86 4.82 4.95 3.31
N GLU A 87 5.02 4.73 4.60
CA GLU A 87 4.91 5.70 5.67
C GLU A 87 5.85 6.90 5.43
N ASP A 88 7.10 6.66 5.05
CA ASP A 88 8.09 7.68 4.66
C ASP A 88 7.58 8.52 3.48
N GLY A 89 7.12 7.86 2.41
CA GLY A 89 6.54 8.54 1.26
C GLY A 89 5.28 9.38 1.60
N LEU A 90 4.46 8.93 2.55
CA LEU A 90 3.32 9.72 3.05
C LEU A 90 3.80 10.96 3.81
N ALA A 91 4.81 10.84 4.67
CA ALA A 91 5.36 11.94 5.44
C ALA A 91 5.98 13.01 4.52
N ASP A 92 6.87 12.60 3.61
CA ASP A 92 7.53 13.49 2.65
C ASP A 92 6.51 14.20 1.76
N MET A 93 5.53 13.45 1.24
CA MET A 93 4.45 14.02 0.44
C MET A 93 3.64 15.04 1.27
N ALA A 94 3.28 14.73 2.51
CA ALA A 94 2.50 15.62 3.34
C ALA A 94 3.26 16.92 3.66
N ASP A 95 4.54 16.86 4.01
CA ASP A 95 5.37 18.04 4.21
C ASP A 95 5.56 18.86 2.94
N GLY A 96 5.90 18.20 1.84
CA GLY A 96 6.03 18.84 0.54
C GLY A 96 4.75 19.54 0.11
N PHE A 97 3.62 18.85 0.18
CA PHE A 97 2.34 19.37 -0.32
C PHE A 97 1.73 20.40 0.62
N GLY A 98 1.90 20.24 1.93
CA GLY A 98 1.38 21.13 2.96
C GLY A 98 2.15 22.46 3.06
N ALA A 99 3.48 22.42 2.97
CA ALA A 99 4.33 23.62 3.11
C ALA A 99 4.83 24.20 1.78
N GLY A 100 4.81 23.42 0.68
CA GLY A 100 5.24 23.86 -0.64
C GLY A 100 4.26 24.83 -1.30
N LYS A 101 4.75 26.03 -1.62
CA LYS A 101 3.99 27.10 -2.31
C LYS A 101 3.96 26.95 -3.83
N ASP A 102 5.01 26.35 -4.39
CA ASP A 102 5.15 26.05 -5.81
C ASP A 102 5.80 24.67 -6.00
N LYS A 103 5.89 24.21 -7.25
CA LYS A 103 6.43 22.89 -7.59
C LYS A 103 7.91 22.74 -7.20
N ALA A 104 8.72 23.78 -7.34
CA ALA A 104 10.15 23.72 -7.02
C ALA A 104 10.35 23.59 -5.50
N ARG A 105 9.66 24.42 -4.71
CA ARG A 105 9.71 24.38 -3.25
C ARG A 105 9.13 23.08 -2.69
N THR A 106 8.05 22.56 -3.29
CA THR A 106 7.49 21.25 -2.91
C THR A 106 8.54 20.16 -3.02
N PHE A 107 9.29 20.11 -4.14
CA PHE A 107 10.34 19.11 -4.32
C PHE A 107 11.58 19.34 -3.47
N GLU A 108 11.88 20.57 -3.10
CA GLU A 108 12.96 20.88 -2.16
C GLU A 108 12.62 20.31 -0.77
N ILE A 109 11.40 20.52 -0.30
CA ILE A 109 10.92 20.01 1.00
C ILE A 109 10.89 18.48 1.00
N MET A 110 10.34 17.84 -0.04
CA MET A 110 10.31 16.37 -0.14
C MET A 110 11.71 15.71 -0.21
N LYS A 111 12.78 16.49 -0.46
CA LYS A 111 14.16 15.97 -0.44
C LYS A 111 14.85 16.19 0.91
N ASP A 112 14.26 17.02 1.77
CA ASP A 112 14.77 17.27 3.11
C ASP A 112 14.45 16.06 3.98
N SER A 113 15.46 15.43 4.56
CA SER A 113 15.28 14.25 5.40
C SER A 113 14.68 14.56 6.77
N ARG A 114 14.49 15.85 7.10
CA ARG A 114 13.85 16.27 8.35
C ARG A 114 12.34 16.21 8.21
N ILE A 115 11.69 15.49 9.12
CA ILE A 115 10.23 15.48 9.21
C ILE A 115 9.69 16.85 9.67
N GLY A 116 8.68 17.35 8.98
CA GLY A 116 7.95 18.57 9.31
C GLY A 116 6.63 18.27 10.04
N SER A 117 5.89 19.34 10.35
CA SER A 117 4.64 19.22 11.10
C SER A 117 3.54 18.52 10.30
N TYR A 118 3.49 18.69 8.98
CA TYR A 118 2.49 18.03 8.15
C TYR A 118 2.76 16.53 8.04
N GLY A 119 4.02 16.13 7.84
CA GLY A 119 4.45 14.73 7.85
C GLY A 119 4.17 14.07 9.19
N THR A 120 4.47 14.77 10.30
CA THR A 120 4.16 14.30 11.66
C THR A 120 2.66 14.04 11.85
N ILE A 121 1.81 15.02 11.49
CA ILE A 121 0.35 14.88 11.61
C ILE A 121 -0.18 13.75 10.72
N ALA A 122 0.28 13.68 9.47
CA ALA A 122 -0.10 12.62 8.54
C ALA A 122 0.28 11.24 9.09
N MET A 123 1.42 11.12 9.77
CA MET A 123 1.85 9.87 10.35
C MET A 123 1.03 9.43 11.56
N VAL A 124 0.75 10.36 12.47
CA VAL A 124 -0.16 10.10 13.60
C VAL A 124 -1.52 9.65 13.10
N LEU A 125 -2.10 10.34 12.12
CA LEU A 125 -3.39 9.98 11.55
C LEU A 125 -3.34 8.64 10.81
N SER A 126 -2.28 8.35 10.05
CA SER A 126 -2.13 7.08 9.33
C SER A 126 -2.13 5.89 10.29
N PHE A 127 -1.29 5.91 11.33
CA PHE A 127 -1.24 4.81 12.29
C PHE A 127 -2.53 4.70 13.10
N ALA A 128 -3.06 5.82 13.59
CA ALA A 128 -4.28 5.83 14.40
C ALA A 128 -5.49 5.28 13.62
N LEU A 129 -5.71 5.71 12.38
CA LEU A 129 -6.84 5.26 11.58
C LEU A 129 -6.72 3.78 11.21
N ARG A 130 -5.54 3.30 10.78
CA ARG A 130 -5.36 1.89 10.43
C ARG A 130 -5.51 0.97 11.64
N ALA A 131 -4.88 1.33 12.76
CA ALA A 131 -4.94 0.54 13.98
C ALA A 131 -6.36 0.51 14.56
N THR A 132 -7.06 1.66 14.58
CA THR A 132 -8.44 1.75 15.10
C THR A 132 -9.43 1.03 14.19
N ALA A 133 -9.32 1.17 12.86
CA ALA A 133 -10.17 0.46 11.92
C ALA A 133 -9.98 -1.06 12.03
N LEU A 134 -8.72 -1.52 12.14
CA LEU A 134 -8.44 -2.94 12.36
C LEU A 134 -8.96 -3.42 13.72
N ALA A 135 -8.80 -2.64 14.79
CA ALA A 135 -9.35 -2.96 16.10
C ALA A 135 -10.88 -3.10 16.06
N SER A 136 -11.56 -2.20 15.35
CA SER A 136 -13.01 -2.28 15.13
C SER A 136 -13.41 -3.57 14.41
N LEU A 137 -12.67 -3.98 13.38
CA LEU A 137 -12.91 -5.25 12.69
C LEU A 137 -12.70 -6.47 13.60
N ILE A 138 -11.69 -6.44 14.46
CA ILE A 138 -11.41 -7.51 15.43
C ILE A 138 -12.51 -7.59 16.48
N GLU A 139 -13.08 -6.46 16.88
CA GLU A 139 -14.16 -6.38 17.87
C GLU A 139 -15.50 -6.87 17.30
N THR A 140 -15.81 -6.56 16.04
CA THR A 140 -17.12 -6.88 15.44
C THR A 140 -17.15 -8.20 14.68
N LEU A 141 -16.02 -8.71 14.18
CA LEU A 141 -15.95 -9.89 13.33
C LEU A 141 -15.12 -11.02 13.96
N PRO A 142 -15.35 -12.28 13.57
CA PRO A 142 -14.45 -13.37 13.93
C PRO A 142 -13.01 -13.04 13.53
N ALA A 143 -12.03 -13.38 14.37
CA ALA A 143 -10.63 -13.00 14.18
C ALA A 143 -10.06 -13.38 12.80
N LYS A 144 -10.45 -14.54 12.26
CA LYS A 144 -10.06 -14.97 10.90
C LYS A 144 -10.59 -14.03 9.81
N THR A 145 -11.80 -13.51 9.99
CA THR A 145 -12.42 -12.54 9.09
C THR A 145 -11.77 -11.17 9.22
N ALA A 146 -11.47 -10.70 10.43
CA ALA A 146 -10.72 -9.46 10.63
C ALA A 146 -9.32 -9.53 9.98
N ALA A 147 -8.63 -10.66 10.15
CA ALA A 147 -7.35 -10.94 9.51
C ALA A 147 -7.47 -10.99 7.96
N ALA A 148 -8.57 -11.54 7.44
CA ALA A 148 -8.87 -11.53 6.01
C ALA A 148 -9.10 -10.10 5.48
N GLY A 149 -9.80 -9.25 6.24
CA GLY A 149 -9.96 -7.82 5.93
C GLY A 149 -8.64 -7.06 5.87
N LEU A 150 -7.71 -7.35 6.80
CA LEU A 150 -6.35 -6.80 6.77
C LEU A 150 -5.61 -7.21 5.49
N ILE A 151 -5.61 -8.50 5.15
CA ILE A 151 -4.99 -9.01 3.92
C ILE A 151 -5.60 -8.32 2.69
N ALA A 152 -6.93 -8.22 2.63
CA ALA A 152 -7.64 -7.60 1.53
C ALA A 152 -7.21 -6.12 1.33
N ALA A 153 -7.12 -5.34 2.41
CA ALA A 153 -6.69 -3.95 2.37
C ALA A 153 -5.22 -3.79 1.94
N LEU A 154 -4.32 -4.64 2.48
CA LEU A 154 -2.91 -4.61 2.11
C LEU A 154 -2.74 -4.95 0.63
N VAL A 155 -3.39 -6.00 0.13
CA VAL A 155 -3.26 -6.43 -1.27
C VAL A 155 -3.87 -5.41 -2.24
N LEU A 156 -5.07 -4.90 -1.93
CA LEU A 156 -5.75 -3.93 -2.78
C LEU A 156 -4.96 -2.61 -2.90
N SER A 157 -4.42 -2.10 -1.79
CA SER A 157 -3.62 -0.86 -1.81
C SER A 157 -2.35 -0.98 -2.67
N ARG A 158 -1.72 -2.17 -2.72
CA ARG A 158 -0.58 -2.44 -3.61
C ARG A 158 -0.98 -2.52 -5.09
N ALA A 159 -2.23 -2.89 -5.40
CA ALA A 159 -2.75 -2.81 -6.77
C ALA A 159 -3.05 -1.37 -7.18
N LEU A 160 -3.64 -0.59 -6.28
CA LEU A 160 -4.03 0.79 -6.54
C LEU A 160 -2.84 1.73 -6.67
N MET A 161 -1.74 1.51 -5.93
CA MET A 161 -0.51 2.29 -6.16
C MET A 161 0.14 2.02 -7.53
N VAL A 162 0.02 0.81 -8.09
CA VAL A 162 0.50 0.52 -9.46
C VAL A 162 -0.37 1.25 -10.48
N TRP A 163 -1.68 1.34 -10.25
CA TRP A 163 -2.56 2.16 -11.07
C TRP A 163 -2.22 3.64 -10.98
N HIS A 164 -2.02 4.19 -9.78
CA HIS A 164 -1.58 5.58 -9.58
C HIS A 164 -0.25 5.85 -10.29
N TRP A 165 0.72 4.95 -10.13
CA TRP A 165 2.03 5.05 -10.79
C TRP A 165 1.88 5.07 -12.31
N GLN A 166 1.04 4.20 -12.88
CA GLN A 166 0.82 4.16 -14.33
C GLN A 166 0.03 5.35 -14.87
N ALA A 167 -0.92 5.89 -14.10
CA ALA A 167 -1.88 6.88 -14.58
C ALA A 167 -1.30 8.30 -14.72
N LEU A 168 -0.20 8.61 -14.04
CA LEU A 168 0.41 9.94 -14.01
C LEU A 168 1.79 9.93 -14.67
N PRO A 169 2.20 10.98 -15.41
CA PRO A 169 3.58 11.08 -15.87
C PRO A 169 4.55 11.23 -14.68
N ALA A 170 5.82 10.90 -14.88
CA ALA A 170 6.85 11.17 -13.87
C ALA A 170 7.02 12.69 -13.68
N ALA A 171 6.89 13.18 -12.44
CA ALA A 171 6.92 14.61 -12.15
C ALA A 171 8.33 15.22 -12.23
N LYS A 172 9.37 14.37 -12.16
CA LYS A 172 10.79 14.69 -12.36
C LYS A 172 11.31 13.88 -13.56
N THR A 173 12.06 14.54 -14.45
CA THR A 173 12.79 13.89 -15.56
C THR A 173 14.16 13.37 -15.14
N SER A 174 14.57 13.54 -13.89
CA SER A 174 15.84 13.09 -13.33
C SER A 174 15.70 12.55 -11.89
N GLY A 175 16.56 11.58 -11.53
CA GLY A 175 16.57 10.91 -10.21
C GLY A 175 16.28 9.40 -10.30
N ILE A 176 16.42 8.69 -9.17
CA ILE A 176 16.29 7.21 -9.09
C ILE A 176 14.91 6.72 -9.57
N ALA A 177 13.84 7.48 -9.29
CA ALA A 177 12.49 7.16 -9.75
C ALA A 177 12.31 7.27 -11.28
N ALA A 178 13.05 8.16 -11.96
CA ALA A 178 13.06 8.23 -13.42
C ALA A 178 13.79 7.03 -14.04
N GLY A 179 14.75 6.44 -13.32
CA GLY A 179 15.50 5.23 -13.74
C GLY A 179 14.75 3.91 -13.53
N ALA A 180 13.77 3.85 -12.63
CA ALA A 180 12.98 2.64 -12.37
C ALA A 180 12.06 2.24 -13.54
N GLY A 181 11.69 3.23 -14.37
CA GLY A 181 10.68 3.08 -15.42
C GLY A 181 9.25 3.00 -14.86
N GLN A 182 8.27 3.28 -15.71
CA GLN A 182 6.85 3.30 -15.33
C GLN A 182 6.14 2.01 -15.79
N PRO A 183 5.27 1.38 -14.97
CA PRO A 183 4.43 0.25 -15.39
C PRO A 183 3.62 0.59 -16.65
N GLY A 184 3.48 -0.36 -17.57
CA GLY A 184 2.58 -0.23 -18.72
C GLY A 184 1.16 -0.71 -18.39
N ASP A 185 0.27 -0.67 -19.39
CA ASP A 185 -1.12 -1.13 -19.24
C ASP A 185 -1.22 -2.60 -18.82
N SER A 186 -0.34 -3.45 -19.36
CA SER A 186 -0.29 -4.88 -19.02
C SER A 186 0.03 -5.09 -17.55
N GLU A 187 1.07 -4.41 -17.05
CA GLU A 187 1.48 -4.52 -15.65
C GLU A 187 0.41 -3.99 -14.69
N ARG A 188 -0.20 -2.84 -15.01
CA ARG A 188 -1.35 -2.31 -14.27
C ARG A 188 -2.51 -3.30 -14.25
N ASN A 189 -2.91 -3.82 -15.40
CA ASN A 189 -4.09 -4.69 -15.50
C ASN A 189 -3.87 -6.00 -14.72
N ILE A 190 -2.66 -6.57 -14.76
CA ILE A 190 -2.32 -7.75 -13.96
C ILE A 190 -2.36 -7.42 -12.47
N ALA A 191 -1.78 -6.29 -12.04
CA ALA A 191 -1.83 -5.87 -10.64
C ALA A 191 -3.29 -5.67 -10.16
N LEU A 192 -4.10 -4.96 -10.92
CA LEU A 192 -5.52 -4.75 -10.60
C LEU A 192 -6.30 -6.06 -10.57
N ALA A 193 -6.06 -6.98 -11.50
CA ALA A 193 -6.72 -8.28 -11.53
C ALA A 193 -6.36 -9.12 -10.29
N ILE A 194 -5.09 -9.19 -9.90
CA ILE A 194 -4.66 -9.91 -8.69
C ILE A 194 -5.22 -9.23 -7.44
N GLY A 195 -5.12 -7.90 -7.38
CA GLY A 195 -5.63 -7.10 -6.27
C GLY A 195 -7.12 -7.32 -6.03
N LEU A 196 -7.92 -7.21 -7.10
CA LEU A 196 -9.36 -7.40 -7.06
C LEU A 196 -9.74 -8.85 -6.74
N LEU A 197 -9.08 -9.83 -7.36
CA LEU A 197 -9.35 -11.24 -7.10
C LEU A 197 -9.11 -11.58 -5.63
N VAL A 198 -7.95 -11.22 -5.08
CA VAL A 198 -7.62 -11.50 -3.68
C VAL A 198 -8.55 -10.73 -2.75
N PHE A 199 -8.83 -9.45 -3.04
CA PHE A 199 -9.77 -8.66 -2.24
C PHE A 199 -11.15 -9.34 -2.16
N ILE A 200 -11.71 -9.77 -3.30
CA ILE A 200 -13.01 -10.47 -3.33
C ILE A 200 -12.94 -11.79 -2.58
N LEU A 201 -11.90 -12.61 -2.81
CA LEU A 201 -11.76 -13.92 -2.14
C LEU A 201 -11.75 -13.81 -0.62
N PHE A 202 -11.12 -12.77 -0.06
CA PHE A 202 -10.99 -12.55 1.38
C PHE A 202 -12.14 -11.73 2.00
N THR A 203 -13.08 -11.21 1.21
CA THR A 203 -14.20 -10.41 1.72
C THR A 203 -15.58 -11.00 1.41
N LEU A 204 -15.73 -11.77 0.32
CA LEU A 204 -17.03 -12.31 -0.14
C LEU A 204 -17.69 -13.25 0.87
N HIS A 205 -16.92 -13.97 1.67
CA HIS A 205 -17.45 -14.87 2.70
C HIS A 205 -17.91 -14.14 3.97
N ALA A 206 -17.63 -12.84 4.08
CA ALA A 206 -17.75 -12.07 5.32
C ALA A 206 -18.70 -10.89 5.21
N LEU A 207 -18.78 -10.28 4.02
CA LEU A 207 -19.48 -9.03 3.81
C LEU A 207 -20.55 -9.17 2.72
N PRO A 208 -21.69 -8.47 2.85
CA PRO A 208 -22.66 -8.34 1.76
C PRO A 208 -22.02 -7.75 0.50
N ILE A 209 -22.54 -8.13 -0.67
CA ILE A 209 -22.05 -7.63 -1.98
C ILE A 209 -22.07 -6.09 -2.03
N LEU A 210 -23.09 -5.46 -1.44
CA LEU A 210 -23.17 -3.99 -1.38
C LEU A 210 -22.03 -3.39 -0.56
N SER A 211 -21.69 -3.97 0.61
CA SER A 211 -20.55 -3.53 1.43
C SER A 211 -19.24 -3.64 0.65
N ILE A 212 -19.02 -4.76 -0.04
CA ILE A 212 -17.84 -4.98 -0.89
C ILE A 212 -17.75 -3.92 -1.99
N ALA A 213 -18.86 -3.63 -2.66
CA ALA A 213 -18.92 -2.59 -3.70
C ALA A 213 -18.60 -1.19 -3.15
N LEU A 214 -19.12 -0.85 -1.97
CA LEU A 214 -18.86 0.43 -1.31
C LEU A 214 -17.39 0.58 -0.90
N VAL A 215 -16.77 -0.49 -0.37
CA VAL A 215 -15.35 -0.49 -0.02
C VAL A 215 -14.48 -0.27 -1.26
N LEU A 216 -14.77 -0.98 -2.35
CA LEU A 216 -14.07 -0.81 -3.63
C LEU A 216 -14.25 0.61 -4.17
N ALA A 217 -15.47 1.15 -4.13
CA ALA A 217 -15.76 2.50 -4.56
C ALA A 217 -14.97 3.54 -3.74
N ALA A 218 -14.89 3.38 -2.42
CA ALA A 218 -14.11 4.26 -1.54
C ALA A 218 -12.61 4.20 -1.88
N ALA A 219 -12.05 3.01 -2.08
CA ALA A 219 -10.64 2.83 -2.44
C ALA A 219 -10.29 3.43 -3.81
N ILE A 220 -11.16 3.23 -4.81
CA ILE A 220 -11.03 3.82 -6.15
C ILE A 220 -11.12 5.34 -6.07
N LEU A 221 -12.11 5.87 -5.35
CA LEU A 221 -12.30 7.30 -5.18
C LEU A 221 -11.08 7.94 -4.52
N ALA A 222 -10.56 7.34 -3.44
CA ALA A 222 -9.34 7.80 -2.78
C ALA A 222 -8.15 7.86 -3.73
N THR A 223 -7.97 6.81 -4.56
CA THR A 223 -6.90 6.74 -5.58
C THR A 223 -7.03 7.87 -6.61
N VAL A 224 -8.24 8.08 -7.16
CA VAL A 224 -8.50 9.09 -8.20
C VAL A 224 -8.34 10.50 -7.64
N LEU A 225 -8.88 10.78 -6.46
CA LEU A 225 -8.78 12.09 -5.82
C LEU A 225 -7.33 12.42 -5.49
N PHE A 226 -6.58 11.45 -4.96
CA PHE A 226 -5.16 11.62 -4.68
C PHE A 226 -4.33 11.82 -5.96
N GLY A 227 -4.63 11.06 -7.03
CA GLY A 227 -4.00 11.24 -8.33
C GLY A 227 -4.21 12.66 -8.89
N ARG A 228 -5.44 13.18 -8.81
CA ARG A 228 -5.75 14.57 -9.19
C ARG A 228 -5.02 15.60 -8.34
N LEU A 229 -4.84 15.34 -7.04
CA LEU A 229 -4.07 16.21 -6.17
C LEU A 229 -2.59 16.25 -6.59
N CYS A 230 -1.99 15.09 -6.88
CA CYS A 230 -0.61 15.00 -7.35
C CYS A 230 -0.39 15.71 -8.68
N ASP A 231 -1.28 15.49 -9.64
CA ASP A 231 -1.24 16.16 -10.94
C ASP A 231 -1.34 17.69 -10.80
N ARG A 232 -2.26 18.19 -9.97
CA ARG A 232 -2.38 19.63 -9.73
C ARG A 232 -1.17 20.23 -9.01
N LYS A 233 -0.58 19.51 -8.05
CA LYS A 233 0.47 20.06 -7.17
C LYS A 233 1.86 19.99 -7.80
N ILE A 234 2.17 18.89 -8.47
CA ILE A 234 3.50 18.62 -9.03
C ILE A 234 3.48 18.15 -10.48
N GLY A 235 2.31 18.01 -11.11
CA GLY A 235 2.19 17.61 -12.52
C GLY A 235 2.62 16.17 -12.79
N GLY A 236 2.38 15.25 -11.86
CA GLY A 236 2.74 13.85 -12.02
C GLY A 236 2.92 13.08 -10.71
N HIS A 237 3.69 11.98 -10.78
CA HIS A 237 4.07 11.16 -9.62
C HIS A 237 5.56 11.27 -9.26
N THR A 238 5.88 10.88 -8.03
CA THR A 238 7.23 10.61 -7.49
C THR A 238 7.21 9.27 -6.74
N GLY A 239 8.36 8.78 -6.27
CA GLY A 239 8.39 7.61 -5.37
C GLY A 239 7.52 7.82 -4.13
N ASP A 240 7.63 8.99 -3.52
CA ASP A 240 6.94 9.35 -2.28
C ASP A 240 5.42 9.38 -2.48
N THR A 241 4.94 9.93 -3.60
CA THR A 241 3.50 9.92 -3.91
C THR A 241 2.99 8.51 -4.21
N ILE A 242 3.80 7.61 -4.79
CA ILE A 242 3.40 6.20 -4.97
C ILE A 242 3.24 5.53 -3.60
N GLY A 243 4.18 5.73 -2.67
CA GLY A 243 4.09 5.26 -1.29
C GLY A 243 2.87 5.83 -0.55
N ALA A 244 2.66 7.14 -0.66
CA ALA A 244 1.52 7.83 -0.09
C ALA A 244 0.18 7.32 -0.64
N CYS A 245 0.09 7.05 -1.95
CA CYS A 245 -1.13 6.49 -2.55
C CYS A 245 -1.48 5.13 -1.93
N GLN A 246 -0.50 4.28 -1.67
CA GLN A 246 -0.74 3.02 -0.98
C GLN A 246 -1.25 3.25 0.44
N GLN A 247 -0.62 4.14 1.22
CA GLN A 247 -1.08 4.43 2.58
C GLN A 247 -2.52 4.95 2.60
N ILE A 248 -2.84 5.93 1.74
CA ILE A 248 -4.18 6.51 1.62
C ILE A 248 -5.22 5.47 1.26
N THR A 249 -4.90 4.57 0.32
CA THR A 249 -5.82 3.52 -0.12
C THR A 249 -5.97 2.39 0.90
N GLU A 250 -4.90 2.04 1.64
CA GLU A 250 -4.98 1.09 2.77
C GLU A 250 -5.85 1.64 3.90
N ILE A 251 -5.64 2.91 4.29
CA ILE A 251 -6.48 3.62 5.27
C ILE A 251 -7.94 3.62 4.82
N GLY A 252 -8.19 4.08 3.59
CA GLY A 252 -9.55 4.16 3.04
C GLY A 252 -10.24 2.79 2.99
N THR A 253 -9.51 1.75 2.62
CA THR A 253 -10.05 0.38 2.56
C THR A 253 -10.35 -0.16 3.97
N LEU A 254 -9.42 -0.04 4.92
CA LEU A 254 -9.63 -0.52 6.29
C LEU A 254 -10.78 0.22 6.98
N VAL A 255 -10.84 1.55 6.83
CA VAL A 255 -11.93 2.35 7.39
C VAL A 255 -13.27 1.98 6.76
N ALA A 256 -13.33 1.83 5.43
CA ALA A 256 -14.56 1.42 4.77
C ALA A 256 -14.99 0.00 5.17
N LEU A 257 -14.05 -0.93 5.36
CA LEU A 257 -14.34 -2.26 5.87
C LEU A 257 -14.90 -2.18 7.29
N ALA A 258 -14.28 -1.41 8.18
CA ALA A 258 -14.73 -1.26 9.56
C ALA A 258 -16.14 -0.64 9.67
N LEU A 259 -16.48 0.30 8.78
CA LEU A 259 -17.80 0.92 8.71
C LEU A 259 -18.87 0.00 8.09
N ALA A 260 -18.46 -1.01 7.32
CA ALA A 260 -19.36 -1.89 6.59
C ALA A 260 -19.51 -3.29 7.22
N ALA A 261 -18.76 -3.54 8.30
CA ALA A 261 -18.72 -4.76 9.10
C ALA A 261 -19.81 -4.81 10.17
#